data_AF-A0AAU9UTM6-F1
#
_entry.id   AF-A0AAU9UTM6-F1
#
_cell.length_a   1.000
_cell.length_b   1.000
_cell.length_c   1.000
_cell.angle_alpha   90.00
_cell.angle_beta   90.00
_cell.angle_gamma   90.00
#
_symmetry.space_group_name_H-M   'P 1'
#
loop_
_entity.id
_entity.type
_entity.pdbx_description
1 polymer ?
#
loop_
_entity_poly.entity_id
_entity_poly.type
_entity_poly.pdbx_seq_one_letter_code
_entity_poly.pdbx_strand_id
1 'polypeptide(L)'
;MASGFHQIKVHEDSIENTAFVTPTGQFEFLRTPFGLRNAPEVFQRAINNSLKKLNDNRILVYMDEVLSASETIEEGLARLDKLLETLSKAGFSFNFKKCSFMKIKIGVPRISNIFWAN
;
A
#
# COMPACT_ATOMS: atom_id res chain seq x y z
N MET A 1 2.46 4.43 1.16
CA MET A 1 1.00 4.76 1.10
C MET A 1 0.58 5.63 2.30
N ALA A 2 -0.51 6.41 2.25
CA ALA A 2 -1.00 7.16 3.43
C ALA A 2 -1.78 6.25 4.38
N SER A 3 -1.64 6.43 5.70
CA SER A 3 -2.43 5.71 6.74
C SER A 3 -2.42 4.16 6.71
N GLY A 4 -1.54 3.54 5.92
CA GLY A 4 -1.36 2.09 5.87
C GLY A 4 -2.67 1.32 5.63
N PHE A 5 -2.92 0.30 6.47
CA PHE A 5 -4.08 -0.59 6.34
C PHE A 5 -5.42 0.10 6.53
N HIS A 6 -5.48 1.24 7.22
CA HIS A 6 -6.72 2.00 7.43
C HIS A 6 -7.35 2.54 6.13
N GLN A 7 -6.70 2.42 4.99
CA GLN A 7 -7.30 2.74 3.69
C GLN A 7 -8.34 1.69 3.25
N ILE A 8 -8.30 0.48 3.79
CA ILE A 8 -9.21 -0.61 3.41
C ILE A 8 -10.40 -0.64 4.36
N LYS A 9 -11.61 -0.75 3.81
CA LYS A 9 -12.83 -0.94 4.60
C LYS A 9 -12.89 -2.36 5.15
N VAL A 10 -13.30 -2.51 6.39
CA VAL A 10 -13.71 -3.80 6.94
C VAL A 10 -15.07 -4.15 6.33
N HIS A 11 -15.27 -5.42 5.97
CA HIS A 11 -16.58 -5.89 5.52
C HIS A 11 -17.59 -5.75 6.67
N GLU A 12 -18.85 -5.42 6.37
CA GLU A 12 -19.88 -5.15 7.39
C GLU A 12 -19.99 -6.29 8.42
N ASP A 13 -20.09 -7.54 7.94
CA ASP A 13 -20.11 -8.76 8.78
C ASP A 13 -18.84 -9.02 9.62
N SER A 14 -17.79 -8.23 9.42
CA SER A 14 -16.52 -8.36 10.15
C SER A 14 -16.25 -7.19 11.09
N ILE A 15 -17.10 -6.15 11.11
CA ILE A 15 -16.88 -4.96 11.92
C ILE A 15 -16.90 -5.30 13.42
N GLU A 16 -17.86 -6.09 13.89
CA GLU A 16 -17.97 -6.50 15.31
C GLU A 16 -16.73 -7.27 15.82
N ASN A 17 -16.07 -8.02 14.93
CA ASN A 17 -14.84 -8.76 15.26
C ASN A 17 -13.63 -7.85 15.49
N THR A 18 -13.77 -6.56 15.18
CA THR A 18 -12.73 -5.54 15.43
C THR A 18 -13.00 -4.71 16.68
N ALA A 19 -13.97 -5.12 17.51
CA ALA A 19 -14.31 -4.40 18.72
C ALA A 19 -13.12 -4.28 19.68
N PHE A 20 -12.98 -3.12 20.30
CA PHE A 20 -12.02 -2.84 21.37
C PHE A 20 -12.68 -2.01 22.47
N VAL A 21 -12.13 -2.12 23.68
CA VAL A 21 -12.67 -1.46 24.87
C VAL A 21 -11.73 -0.34 25.31
N THR A 22 -12.29 0.82 25.60
CA THR A 22 -11.64 1.93 26.29
C THR A 22 -12.28 2.09 27.69
N PRO A 23 -11.69 2.87 28.61
CA PRO A 23 -12.32 3.15 29.90
C PRO A 23 -13.71 3.80 29.80
N THR A 24 -14.07 4.36 28.64
CA THR A 24 -15.31 5.10 28.42
C THR A 24 -16.31 4.38 27.52
N GLY A 25 -16.00 3.19 27.00
CA GLY A 25 -16.93 2.43 26.18
C GLY A 25 -16.30 1.37 25.28
N GLN A 26 -17.13 0.79 24.42
CA GLN A 26 -16.74 -0.17 23.40
C GLN A 26 -16.90 0.45 22.02
N PHE A 27 -15.91 0.23 21.15
CA PHE A 27 -15.84 0.79 19.81
C PHE A 27 -15.39 -0.27 18.83
N GLU A 28 -15.67 -0.06 17.56
CA GLU A 28 -15.33 -0.97 16.46
C GLU A 28 -14.59 -0.21 15.36
N PHE A 29 -13.79 -0.93 14.57
CA PHE A 29 -13.09 -0.35 13.44
C PHE A 29 -13.88 -0.52 12.13
N LEU A 30 -14.20 0.60 11.48
CA LEU A 30 -14.78 0.60 10.13
C LEU A 30 -13.73 0.42 9.01
N ARG A 31 -12.45 0.52 9.37
CA ARG A 31 -11.30 0.41 8.46
C ARG A 31 -10.27 -0.51 9.09
N THR A 32 -9.58 -1.31 8.27
CA THR A 32 -8.69 -2.38 8.75
C THR A 32 -7.65 -1.84 9.74
N PRO A 33 -7.74 -2.18 11.04
CA PRO A 33 -6.80 -1.70 12.04
C PRO A 33 -5.43 -2.39 11.92
N PHE A 34 -4.41 -1.75 12.48
CA PHE A 34 -3.13 -2.41 12.73
C PHE A 34 -3.29 -3.51 13.78
N GLY A 35 -2.47 -4.56 13.68
CA GLY A 35 -2.48 -5.71 14.60
C GLY A 35 -3.31 -6.90 14.13
N LEU A 36 -4.19 -6.74 13.13
CA LEU A 36 -4.85 -7.88 12.50
C LEU A 36 -3.84 -8.71 11.69
N ARG A 37 -3.81 -10.01 11.95
CA ARG A 37 -2.91 -10.96 11.27
C ARG A 37 -2.96 -10.86 9.75
N ASN A 38 -4.16 -10.72 9.19
CA ASN A 38 -4.39 -10.78 7.74
C ASN A 38 -4.40 -9.38 7.08
N ALA A 39 -4.18 -8.30 7.84
CA ALA A 39 -4.20 -6.95 7.28
C ALA A 39 -3.19 -6.73 6.13
N PRO A 40 -1.93 -7.22 6.22
CA PRO A 40 -0.96 -7.07 5.12
C PRO A 40 -1.41 -7.78 3.84
N GLU A 41 -1.97 -8.99 3.96
CA GLU A 41 -2.41 -9.82 2.84
C GLU A 41 -3.61 -9.19 2.12
N VAL A 42 -4.59 -8.70 2.89
CA VAL A 42 -5.75 -8.00 2.35
C VAL A 42 -5.32 -6.72 1.62
N PHE A 43 -4.39 -5.96 2.20
CA PHE A 43 -3.88 -4.73 1.60
C PHE A 43 -3.12 -5.00 0.30
N GLN A 44 -2.22 -5.99 0.30
CA GLN A 44 -1.49 -6.43 -0.88
C GLN A 44 -2.44 -6.87 -2.00
N ARG A 45 -3.46 -7.67 -1.67
CA ARG A 45 -4.46 -8.12 -2.64
C ARG A 45 -5.25 -6.95 -3.24
N ALA A 46 -5.62 -5.96 -2.42
CA ALA A 46 -6.33 -4.78 -2.89
C ALA A 46 -5.49 -3.96 -3.89
N ILE A 47 -4.20 -3.73 -3.58
CA ILE A 47 -3.30 -3.03 -4.52
C ILE A 47 -3.07 -3.84 -5.78
N ASN A 48 -2.77 -5.14 -5.66
CA ASN A 48 -2.54 -6.01 -6.83
C ASN A 48 -3.75 -6.02 -7.77
N ASN A 49 -4.96 -6.10 -7.22
CA ASN A 49 -6.18 -6.04 -8.01
C ASN A 49 -6.35 -4.69 -8.72
N SER A 50 -5.96 -3.59 -8.06
CA SER A 50 -6.04 -2.24 -8.63
C SER A 50 -5.04 -2.06 -9.78
N LEU A 51 -3.81 -2.58 -9.62
CA LEU A 51 -2.73 -2.47 -10.59
C LEU A 51 -2.76 -3.56 -11.68
N LYS A 52 -3.63 -4.57 -11.55
CA LYS A 52 -3.74 -5.67 -12.52
C LYS A 52 -3.91 -5.19 -13.96
N LYS A 53 -4.64 -4.08 -14.16
CA LYS A 53 -4.86 -3.47 -15.48
C LYS A 53 -3.62 -2.78 -16.04
N LEU A 54 -2.74 -2.28 -15.19
CA LEU A 54 -1.51 -1.62 -15.60
C LEU A 54 -0.49 -2.64 -16.14
N ASN A 55 -0.54 -3.88 -15.64
CA ASN A 55 0.24 -5.04 -16.10
C ASN A 55 1.71 -4.72 -16.41
N ASP A 56 2.33 -3.89 -15.57
CA ASP A 56 3.69 -3.42 -15.73
C ASP A 56 4.60 -4.16 -14.74
N ASN A 57 5.49 -4.99 -15.27
CA ASN A 57 6.43 -5.80 -14.49
C ASN A 57 7.52 -4.98 -13.80
N ARG A 58 7.64 -3.67 -14.10
CA ARG A 58 8.57 -2.75 -13.44
C ARG A 58 7.97 -2.10 -12.19
N ILE A 59 6.74 -2.45 -11.84
CA ILE A 59 6.06 -2.00 -10.63
C ILE A 59 6.06 -3.15 -9.62
N LEU A 60 6.76 -2.94 -8.52
CA LEU A 60 6.81 -3.87 -7.40
C LEU A 60 5.98 -3.28 -6.25
N VAL A 61 5.06 -4.07 -5.73
CA VAL A 61 4.28 -3.70 -4.54
C VAL A 61 4.61 -4.66 -3.42
N TYR A 62 5.00 -4.11 -2.27
CA TYR A 62 5.25 -4.88 -1.07
C TYR A 62 4.60 -4.19 0.14
N MET A 63 3.55 -4.80 0.67
CA MET A 63 2.74 -4.24 1.76
C MET A 63 2.28 -2.81 1.45
N ASP A 64 2.77 -1.82 2.20
CA ASP A 64 2.40 -0.40 2.13
C ASP A 64 3.27 0.43 1.17
N GLU A 65 4.28 -0.19 0.56
CA GLU A 65 5.25 0.45 -0.32
C GLU A 65 5.04 0.02 -1.78
N VAL A 66 5.14 1.00 -2.68
CA VAL A 66 5.07 0.79 -4.13
C VAL A 66 6.35 1.34 -4.75
N LEU A 67 7.06 0.48 -5.47
CA LEU A 67 8.27 0.79 -6.21
C LEU A 67 7.97 0.73 -7.70
N SER A 68 8.45 1.72 -8.43
CA SER A 68 8.35 1.81 -9.88
C SER A 68 9.71 2.13 -10.45
N ALA A 69 10.28 1.19 -11.22
CA ALA A 69 11.58 1.36 -11.86
C ALA A 69 11.43 1.88 -13.30
N SER A 70 12.42 2.64 -13.76
CA SER A 70 12.54 3.10 -15.15
C SER A 70 14.01 3.22 -15.55
N GLU A 71 14.29 3.13 -16.85
CA GLU A 71 15.63 3.33 -17.40
C GLU A 71 15.88 4.81 -17.73
N THR A 72 14.82 5.53 -18.12
CA THR A 72 14.85 6.97 -18.39
C THR A 72 13.89 7.73 -17.47
N ILE A 73 14.08 9.05 -17.37
CA ILE A 73 13.22 9.92 -16.56
C ILE A 73 11.84 10.02 -17.19
N GLU A 74 11.77 10.11 -18.52
CA GLU A 74 10.55 10.27 -19.31
C GLU A 74 9.63 9.05 -19.11
N GLU A 75 10.20 7.83 -19.19
CA GLU A 75 9.46 6.61 -18.88
C GLU A 75 9.01 6.57 -17.42
N GLY A 76 9.88 7.01 -16.51
CA GLY A 76 9.58 7.08 -15.07
C GLY A 76 8.39 7.98 -14.78
N LEU A 77 8.35 9.16 -15.40
CA LEU A 77 7.25 10.12 -15.25
C LEU A 77 5.95 9.59 -15.86
N ALA A 78 6.00 9.06 -17.08
CA ALA A 78 4.81 8.51 -17.75
C ALA A 78 4.22 7.30 -16.98
N ARG A 79 5.07 6.46 -16.39
CA ARG A 79 4.63 5.35 -15.54
C ARG A 79 4.08 5.84 -14.21
N LEU A 80 4.77 6.80 -13.57
CA LEU A 80 4.32 7.38 -12.31
C LEU A 80 2.93 7.99 -12.45
N ASP A 81 2.66 8.70 -13.55
CA ASP A 81 1.36 9.30 -13.82
C ASP A 81 0.25 8.24 -13.88
N LYS A 82 0.42 7.21 -14.71
CA LYS A 82 -0.52 6.07 -14.81
C LYS A 82 -0.71 5.34 -13.49
N LEU A 83 0.38 5.15 -12.73
CA LEU A 83 0.37 4.50 -11.43
C LEU A 83 -0.47 5.28 -10.41
N LEU A 84 -0.20 6.58 -10.28
CA LEU A 84 -0.92 7.46 -9.37
C LEU A 84 -2.39 7.58 -9.75
N GLU A 85 -2.70 7.71 -11.05
CA GLU A 85 -4.06 7.75 -11.56
C GLU A 85 -4.83 6.47 -11.23
N THR A 86 -4.22 5.31 -11.49
CA THR A 86 -4.83 3.99 -11.25
C THR A 86 -5.14 3.79 -9.76
N LEU A 87 -4.18 4.12 -8.89
CA LEU A 87 -4.33 3.93 -7.45
C LEU A 87 -5.30 4.95 -6.84
N SER A 88 -5.30 6.20 -7.34
CA SER A 88 -6.27 7.21 -6.93
C SER A 88 -7.70 6.80 -7.31
N LYS A 89 -7.92 6.28 -8.52
CA LYS A 89 -9.23 5.74 -8.95
C LYS A 89 -9.69 4.56 -8.10
N ALA A 90 -8.77 3.77 -7.56
CA ALA A 90 -9.06 2.68 -6.63
C ALA A 90 -9.27 3.14 -5.18
N GLY A 91 -9.18 4.45 -4.90
CA GLY A 91 -9.40 5.02 -3.56
C GLY A 91 -8.18 5.01 -2.64
N PHE A 92 -6.98 4.72 -3.18
CA PHE A 92 -5.74 4.85 -2.43
C PHE A 92 -5.22 6.29 -2.43
N SER A 93 -4.59 6.64 -1.32
CA SER A 93 -3.99 7.94 -1.04
C SER A 93 -2.52 7.78 -0.64
N PHE A 94 -1.74 8.83 -0.89
CA PHE A 94 -0.29 8.81 -0.71
C PHE A 94 0.15 9.91 0.24
N ASN A 95 1.17 9.62 1.03
CA ASN A 95 1.84 10.63 1.83
C ASN A 95 3.04 11.16 1.04
N PHE A 96 2.86 12.27 0.34
CA PHE A 96 3.90 12.88 -0.50
C PHE A 96 5.20 13.18 0.26
N LYS A 97 5.13 13.48 1.56
CA LYS A 97 6.33 13.72 2.39
C LYS A 97 7.20 12.46 2.57
N LYS A 98 6.60 11.27 2.42
CA LYS A 98 7.30 9.98 2.50
C LYS A 98 7.66 9.40 1.14
N CYS A 99 7.19 10.00 0.04
CA CYS A 99 7.50 9.54 -1.30
C CYS A 99 8.91 9.98 -1.72
N SER A 100 9.64 9.09 -2.39
CA SER A 100 10.93 9.39 -3.02
C SER A 100 10.78 9.24 -4.52
N PHE A 101 11.00 10.35 -5.25
CA PHE A 101 10.89 10.37 -6.71
C PHE A 101 12.27 10.50 -7.37
N MET A 102 12.42 9.88 -8.55
CA MET A 102 13.58 10.01 -9.43
C MET A 102 14.92 9.83 -8.71
N LYS A 103 15.02 8.75 -7.93
CA LYS A 103 16.24 8.37 -7.21
C LYS A 103 16.95 7.25 -7.96
N ILE A 104 18.27 7.40 -8.13
CA ILE A 104 19.15 6.38 -8.72
C ILE A 104 19.33 5.19 -7.75
N LYS A 105 19.29 5.45 -6.44
CA LYS A 105 19.33 4.44 -5.38
C LYS A 105 18.26 4.73 -4.35
N ILE A 106 17.49 3.70 -4.00
CA ILE A 106 16.56 3.76 -2.88
C ILE A 106 16.98 2.76 -1.82
N GLY A 107 16.98 3.19 -0.56
CA GLY A 107 17.02 2.25 0.55
C GLY A 107 15.61 1.72 0.74
N VAL A 108 15.41 0.41 0.63
CA VAL A 108 14.11 -0.21 0.92
C VAL A 108 14.19 -0.87 2.30
N PRO A 109 13.80 -0.16 3.39
CA PRO A 109 14.09 -0.60 4.76
C PRO A 109 13.43 -1.94 5.15
N ARG A 110 12.43 -2.41 4.40
CA ARG A 110 11.73 -3.69 4.65
C ARG A 110 12.02 -4.80 3.65
N ILE A 111 12.67 -4.50 2.52
CA ILE A 111 13.01 -5.50 1.48
C ILE A 111 14.49 -5.93 1.62
N SER A 112 15.32 -5.16 2.33
CA SER A 112 16.73 -5.50 2.55
C SER A 112 16.92 -6.87 3.22
N ASN A 113 16.06 -7.28 4.15
CA ASN A 113 16.30 -8.53 4.89
C ASN A 113 15.83 -9.80 4.18
N ILE A 114 15.20 -9.70 3.00
CA ILE A 114 14.69 -10.85 2.23
C ILE A 114 15.59 -11.18 1.03
N PHE A 115 16.44 -10.26 0.59
CA PHE A 115 17.27 -10.43 -0.62
C PHE A 115 18.78 -10.53 -0.36
N TRP A 116 19.24 -10.32 0.89
CA TRP A 116 20.64 -10.52 1.27
C TRP A 116 20.80 -11.78 2.15
N ALA A 117 20.43 -12.93 1.59
CA ALA A 117 20.92 -14.22 2.05
C ALA A 117 21.72 -14.84 0.88
N ASN A 118 22.98 -14.44 0.81
CA ASN A 118 24.09 -15.17 0.19
C ASN A 118 25.36 -14.75 0.92
#